data_AF-A0A426V0A6-F1
#
_entry.id   AF-A0A426V0A6-F1
#
_cell.length_a   1.000
_cell.length_b   1.000
_cell.length_c   1.000
_cell.angle_alpha   90.00
_cell.angle_beta   90.00
_cell.angle_gamma   90.00
#
_symmetry.space_group_name_H-M   'P 1'
#
loop_
_entity.id
_entity.type
_entity.pdbx_description
1 polymer ?
#
loop_
_entity_poly.entity_id
_entity_poly.type
_entity_poly.pdbx_seq_one_letter_code
_entity_poly.pdbx_strand_id
1 'polypeptide(L)'
;MIRFAKTAVAAAAACLILAACTSPANMEPPEVDVPTPLPEGIDFDPDASPAAPDTSCDPLASYNPGSVTAEQARATLDNPEQISIGISQSTNLMGYRDPETNTLAGFDIDIATEMVKAVMGDATKVRWVPMTSGERETALAEDRVDMVVRTMSITCERWEKVEFSTEYYHAGQRLLVTKESGIAGLAEMTGDQQVCTGASSTSVGNIAAVNAEVQPVTVPDFNDCLVLLQQGTVDAVAIDDTILAGMAVQDPTLQVVGEAFSVESYGIAFQKGNTDLARFVNGALAAMIADGRWQASYDEWLAGPLAAEAAALTTKYRD
;
A
#
# COMPACT_ATOMS: atom_id res chain seq x y z
N MET A 1 -105.37 -29.79 -50.33
CA MET A 1 -105.49 -29.89 -48.87
C MET A 1 -104.30 -29.20 -48.24
N ILE A 2 -104.54 -28.25 -47.31
CA ILE A 2 -103.82 -28.05 -46.03
C ILE A 2 -102.29 -27.81 -46.14
N ARG A 3 -101.60 -26.86 -45.52
CA ARG A 3 -101.75 -25.64 -44.68
C ARG A 3 -100.29 -25.14 -44.47
N PHE A 4 -100.10 -23.86 -44.11
CA PHE A 4 -99.11 -23.24 -43.17
C PHE A 4 -97.78 -23.98 -42.86
N ALA A 5 -96.62 -23.36 -42.57
CA ALA A 5 -96.15 -21.98 -42.45
C ALA A 5 -94.64 -22.01 -42.13
N LYS A 6 -94.00 -20.87 -42.42
CA LYS A 6 -92.82 -20.21 -41.82
C LYS A 6 -92.13 -20.85 -40.59
N THR A 7 -90.78 -20.85 -40.62
CA THR A 7 -89.80 -20.27 -39.64
C THR A 7 -88.36 -20.68 -40.06
N ALA A 8 -87.45 -19.77 -40.45
CA ALA A 8 -86.50 -18.98 -39.65
C ALA A 8 -85.37 -19.79 -38.94
N VAL A 9 -84.09 -19.49 -39.25
CA VAL A 9 -82.98 -19.12 -38.32
C VAL A 9 -81.57 -19.33 -38.94
N ALA A 10 -80.82 -18.22 -38.98
CA ALA A 10 -79.36 -17.94 -38.81
C ALA A 10 -78.22 -18.93 -39.12
N ALA A 11 -77.16 -18.38 -39.74
CA ALA A 11 -75.69 -18.56 -39.48
C ALA A 11 -74.91 -18.13 -40.75
N ALA A 12 -73.75 -17.48 -40.78
CA ALA A 12 -72.81 -16.92 -39.82
C ALA A 12 -71.98 -15.88 -40.60
N ALA A 13 -71.68 -14.71 -40.02
CA ALA A 13 -70.75 -13.74 -40.60
C ALA A 13 -69.53 -13.62 -39.69
N ALA A 14 -68.37 -13.94 -40.26
CA ALA A 14 -67.06 -13.88 -39.63
C ALA A 14 -66.58 -12.43 -39.52
N CYS A 15 -66.22 -11.99 -38.32
CA CYS A 15 -65.43 -10.79 -38.09
C CYS A 15 -64.05 -11.19 -37.56
N LEU A 16 -63.04 -11.13 -38.43
CA LEU A 16 -61.62 -11.14 -38.05
C LEU A 16 -61.28 -9.75 -37.48
N ILE A 17 -60.98 -9.69 -36.18
CA ILE A 17 -60.47 -8.48 -35.53
C ILE A 17 -58.94 -8.53 -35.60
N LEU A 18 -58.35 -7.56 -36.32
CA LEU A 18 -56.92 -7.26 -36.28
C LEU A 18 -56.58 -6.67 -34.91
N ALA A 19 -55.95 -7.45 -34.03
CA ALA A 19 -55.32 -6.94 -32.82
C ALA A 19 -53.98 -6.29 -33.20
N ALA A 20 -53.95 -4.96 -33.30
CA ALA A 20 -52.71 -4.20 -33.35
C ALA A 20 -52.13 -4.12 -31.93
N CYS A 21 -51.10 -4.90 -31.64
CA CYS A 21 -50.29 -4.71 -30.43
C CYS A 21 -49.40 -3.48 -30.62
N THR A 22 -49.77 -2.36 -30.02
CA THR A 22 -48.85 -1.23 -29.83
C THR A 22 -47.85 -1.61 -28.74
N SER A 23 -46.57 -1.74 -29.09
CA SER A 23 -45.50 -1.88 -28.10
C SER A 23 -45.54 -0.69 -27.13
N PRO A 24 -45.36 -0.89 -25.80
CA PRO A 24 -45.21 0.23 -24.89
C PRO A 24 -44.00 1.05 -25.32
N ALA A 25 -44.14 2.38 -25.24
CA ALA A 25 -43.05 3.31 -25.53
C ALA A 25 -41.77 2.86 -24.81
N ASN A 26 -40.66 2.84 -25.54
CA ASN A 26 -39.33 2.60 -24.99
C ASN A 26 -39.06 3.72 -23.96
N MET A 27 -39.39 3.48 -22.69
CA MET A 27 -39.00 4.37 -21.61
C MET A 27 -37.53 4.08 -21.36
N GLU A 28 -36.66 4.90 -21.94
CA GLU A 28 -35.26 4.93 -21.54
C GLU A 28 -35.23 5.19 -20.02
N PRO A 29 -34.55 4.34 -19.24
CA PRO A 29 -34.40 4.57 -17.81
C PRO A 29 -33.85 5.99 -17.59
N PRO A 30 -34.33 6.74 -16.59
CA PRO A 30 -33.72 8.02 -16.27
C PRO A 30 -32.24 7.79 -15.95
N GLU A 31 -31.34 8.46 -16.67
CA GLU A 31 -29.93 8.56 -16.29
C GLU A 31 -29.87 9.30 -14.95
N VAL A 32 -29.75 8.54 -13.87
CA VAL A 32 -29.43 9.07 -12.56
C VAL A 32 -27.91 9.09 -12.48
N ASP A 33 -27.33 10.28 -12.51
CA ASP A 33 -25.91 10.48 -12.25
C ASP A 33 -25.64 10.16 -10.77
N VAL A 34 -25.34 8.89 -10.50
CA VAL A 34 -24.91 8.44 -9.18
C VAL A 34 -23.41 8.67 -9.12
N PRO A 35 -22.91 9.58 -8.27
CA PRO A 35 -21.49 9.84 -8.17
C PRO A 35 -20.73 8.55 -7.84
N THR A 36 -19.63 8.28 -8.53
CA THR A 36 -18.75 7.16 -8.19
C THR A 36 -18.27 7.34 -6.74
N PRO A 37 -18.50 6.36 -5.85
CA PRO A 37 -18.03 6.46 -4.47
C PRO A 37 -16.50 6.45 -4.46
N LEU A 38 -15.93 7.52 -3.89
CA LEU A 38 -14.49 7.69 -3.72
C LEU A 38 -14.08 7.37 -2.28
N PRO A 39 -12.85 6.85 -2.06
CA PRO A 39 -12.23 6.76 -0.74
C PRO A 39 -12.28 8.08 0.07
N GLU A 40 -12.32 7.96 1.40
CA GLU A 40 -12.30 9.11 2.30
C GLU A 40 -10.87 9.67 2.42
N GLY A 41 -10.73 11.00 2.49
CA GLY A 41 -9.44 11.65 2.73
C GLY A 41 -8.54 11.80 1.49
N ILE A 42 -9.09 11.65 0.28
CA ILE A 42 -8.37 11.97 -0.96
C ILE A 42 -8.13 13.48 -1.03
N ASP A 43 -6.90 13.86 -1.38
CA ASP A 43 -6.53 15.22 -1.70
C ASP A 43 -6.02 15.28 -3.15
N PHE A 44 -6.71 16.06 -3.99
CA PHE A 44 -6.41 16.25 -5.41
C PHE A 44 -5.47 17.43 -5.68
N ASP A 45 -5.11 18.21 -4.64
CA ASP A 45 -4.20 19.35 -4.74
C ASP A 45 -3.25 19.40 -3.52
N PRO A 46 -2.49 18.33 -3.27
CA PRO A 46 -1.56 18.28 -2.15
C PRO A 46 -0.37 19.23 -2.39
N ASP A 47 0.24 19.71 -1.31
CA ASP A 47 1.48 20.48 -1.41
C ASP A 47 2.61 19.60 -1.98
N ALA A 48 2.89 19.79 -3.27
CA ALA A 48 3.86 19.03 -4.03
C ALA A 48 5.30 19.54 -3.88
N SER A 49 5.58 20.41 -2.90
CA SER A 49 6.90 20.98 -2.69
C SER A 49 7.94 19.88 -2.41
N PRO A 50 8.96 19.68 -3.27
CA PRO A 50 10.01 18.72 -3.00
C PRO A 50 10.72 19.09 -1.70
N ALA A 51 10.85 18.13 -0.78
CA ALA A 51 11.75 18.30 0.34
C ALA A 51 13.16 18.53 -0.21
N ALA A 52 13.82 19.62 0.20
CA ALA A 52 15.20 19.84 -0.20
C ALA A 52 16.06 18.66 0.29
N PRO A 53 16.98 18.12 -0.55
CA PRO A 53 17.84 17.03 -0.12
C PRO A 53 18.69 17.50 1.06
N ASP A 54 18.41 16.94 2.23
CA ASP A 54 19.17 17.23 3.44
C ASP A 54 20.48 16.45 3.42
N THR A 55 21.56 17.15 3.11
CA THR A 55 22.93 16.61 3.09
C THR A 55 23.64 16.76 4.43
N SER A 56 22.96 17.30 5.45
CA SER A 56 23.56 17.54 6.77
C SER A 56 23.71 16.26 7.60
N CYS A 57 23.02 15.18 7.20
CA CYS A 57 23.04 13.91 7.90
C CYS A 57 23.36 12.73 6.97
N ASP A 58 23.81 11.64 7.57
CA ASP A 58 23.92 10.33 6.92
C ASP A 58 22.77 9.45 7.41
N PRO A 59 21.65 9.37 6.66
CA PRO A 59 20.44 8.74 7.17
C PRO A 59 20.61 7.23 7.41
N LEU A 60 21.50 6.56 6.67
CA LEU A 60 21.65 5.10 6.77
C LEU A 60 22.58 4.63 7.89
N ALA A 61 23.33 5.55 8.51
CA ALA A 61 24.14 5.20 9.68
C ALA A 61 23.24 5.05 10.90
N SER A 62 22.96 3.84 11.38
CA SER A 62 22.20 3.58 12.62
C SER A 62 23.15 3.36 13.81
N TYR A 63 22.68 2.83 14.94
CA TYR A 63 23.49 2.57 16.13
C TYR A 63 24.19 1.21 16.06
N ASN A 64 25.45 1.16 16.47
CA ASN A 64 26.16 -0.10 16.65
C ASN A 64 25.43 -0.99 17.68
N PRO A 65 25.17 -2.28 17.40
CA PRO A 65 24.44 -3.17 18.32
C PRO A 65 25.03 -3.23 19.73
N GLY A 66 26.35 -3.05 19.86
CA GLY A 66 27.04 -3.05 21.14
C GLY A 66 26.78 -4.35 21.92
N SER A 67 26.56 -4.22 23.23
CA SER A 67 26.32 -5.34 24.15
C SER A 67 24.96 -5.25 24.84
N VAL A 68 23.96 -4.65 24.19
CA VAL A 68 22.59 -4.58 24.72
C VAL A 68 21.99 -5.99 24.74
N THR A 69 21.46 -6.42 25.87
CA THR A 69 20.81 -7.73 26.02
C THR A 69 19.31 -7.66 25.74
N ALA A 70 18.67 -8.80 25.48
CA ALA A 70 17.21 -8.87 25.30
C ALA A 70 16.45 -8.41 26.56
N GLU A 71 17.02 -8.58 27.75
CA GLU A 71 16.46 -8.06 29.00
C GLU A 71 16.48 -6.53 29.03
N GLN A 72 17.60 -5.92 28.62
CA GLN A 72 17.73 -4.47 28.54
C GLN A 72 16.78 -3.88 27.49
N ALA A 73 16.67 -4.49 26.31
CA ALA A 73 15.73 -4.07 25.28
C ALA A 73 14.28 -4.16 25.77
N ARG A 74 13.89 -5.28 26.40
CA ARG A 74 12.54 -5.44 26.98
C ARG A 74 12.20 -4.43 28.07
N ALA A 75 13.20 -3.97 28.82
CA ALA A 75 13.00 -2.96 29.86
C ALA A 75 12.66 -1.57 29.29
N THR A 76 12.87 -1.33 27.99
CA THR A 76 12.49 -0.08 27.31
C THR A 76 11.07 -0.09 26.73
N LEU A 77 10.39 -1.25 26.74
CA LEU A 77 9.03 -1.37 26.20
C LEU A 77 8.02 -0.74 27.15
N ASP A 78 6.92 -0.22 26.61
CA ASP A 78 5.78 0.22 27.42
C ASP A 78 5.21 -0.95 28.27
N ASN A 79 5.15 -2.15 27.66
CA ASN A 79 4.80 -3.39 28.33
C ASN A 79 5.91 -4.45 28.17
N PRO A 80 6.68 -4.76 29.24
CA PRO A 80 7.73 -5.78 29.19
C PRO A 80 7.26 -7.22 28.87
N GLU A 81 5.96 -7.50 28.96
CA GLU A 81 5.38 -8.81 28.65
C GLU A 81 4.89 -8.95 27.21
N GLN A 82 4.71 -7.85 26.49
CA GLN A 82 4.19 -7.84 25.12
C GLN A 82 4.69 -6.61 24.35
N ILE A 83 5.35 -6.83 23.22
CA ILE A 83 5.79 -5.75 22.34
C ILE A 83 4.68 -5.31 21.40
N SER A 84 4.53 -4.01 21.17
CA SER A 84 3.54 -3.44 20.27
C SER A 84 4.20 -2.92 19.00
N ILE A 85 3.71 -3.37 17.84
CA ILE A 85 4.33 -3.08 16.55
C ILE A 85 3.32 -2.47 15.59
N GLY A 86 3.66 -1.30 15.06
CA GLY A 86 2.93 -0.64 13.99
C GLY A 86 3.20 -1.30 12.64
N ILE A 87 2.13 -1.73 11.96
CA ILE A 87 2.21 -2.49 10.70
C ILE A 87 1.16 -1.98 9.70
N SER A 88 1.34 -2.33 8.43
CA SER A 88 0.24 -2.32 7.46
C SER A 88 -0.55 -3.62 7.56
N GLN A 89 -1.85 -3.57 7.30
CA GLN A 89 -2.70 -4.76 7.11
C GLN A 89 -3.34 -4.81 5.72
N SER A 90 -2.97 -3.88 4.84
CA SER A 90 -3.55 -3.66 3.51
C SER A 90 -2.50 -3.80 2.40
N THR A 91 -1.22 -3.61 2.70
CA THR A 91 -0.13 -3.58 1.70
C THR A 91 0.30 -5.01 1.35
N ASN A 92 -0.28 -5.57 0.28
CA ASN A 92 0.02 -6.93 -0.18
C ASN A 92 1.53 -7.16 -0.36
N LEU A 93 1.97 -8.40 -0.07
CA LEU A 93 3.38 -8.83 0.00
C LEU A 93 4.20 -8.22 1.14
N MET A 94 3.88 -7.02 1.64
CA MET A 94 4.63 -6.36 2.73
C MET A 94 3.99 -6.63 4.09
N GLY A 95 2.81 -6.06 4.32
CA GLY A 95 2.01 -6.27 5.52
C GLY A 95 0.56 -6.25 5.14
N TYR A 96 -0.05 -7.43 5.06
CA TYR A 96 -1.44 -7.59 4.68
C TYR A 96 -2.14 -8.66 5.50
N ARG A 97 -3.46 -8.56 5.56
CA ARG A 97 -4.31 -9.62 6.08
C ARG A 97 -4.70 -10.55 4.96
N ASP A 98 -4.22 -11.78 5.03
CA ASP A 98 -4.55 -12.81 4.05
C ASP A 98 -6.05 -13.13 4.08
N PRO A 99 -6.77 -13.02 2.96
CA PRO A 99 -8.23 -13.18 2.93
C PRO A 99 -8.68 -14.64 3.09
N GLU A 100 -7.81 -15.62 2.85
CA GLU A 100 -8.16 -17.05 2.96
C GLU A 100 -8.00 -17.54 4.41
N THR A 101 -6.93 -17.10 5.07
CA THR A 101 -6.53 -17.55 6.41
C THR A 101 -6.91 -16.56 7.51
N ASN A 102 -7.19 -15.30 7.15
CA ASN A 102 -7.45 -14.19 8.05
C ASN A 102 -6.26 -13.83 8.97
N THR A 103 -5.05 -14.28 8.65
CA THR A 103 -3.82 -13.99 9.39
C THR A 103 -3.03 -12.84 8.76
N LEU A 104 -2.25 -12.12 9.57
CA LEU A 104 -1.28 -11.16 9.04
C LEU A 104 -0.12 -11.91 8.41
N ALA A 105 0.30 -11.48 7.23
CA ALA A 105 1.39 -12.06 6.45
C ALA A 105 2.11 -11.00 5.62
N GLY A 106 3.26 -11.37 5.08
CA GLY A 106 4.10 -10.51 4.23
C GLY A 106 5.49 -10.28 4.80
N PHE A 107 6.36 -9.69 3.97
CA PHE A 107 7.75 -9.43 4.27
C PHE A 107 7.96 -8.58 5.53
N ASP A 108 7.26 -7.45 5.69
CA ASP A 108 7.34 -6.62 6.90
C ASP A 108 6.86 -7.39 8.14
N ILE A 109 5.86 -8.28 7.99
CA ILE A 109 5.37 -9.12 9.09
C ILE A 109 6.40 -10.16 9.50
N ASP A 110 7.12 -10.77 8.55
CA ASP A 110 8.21 -11.71 8.83
C ASP A 110 9.37 -11.00 9.55
N ILE A 111 9.81 -9.84 9.05
CA ILE A 111 10.83 -9.02 9.70
C ILE A 111 10.41 -8.70 11.14
N ALA A 112 9.19 -8.18 11.32
CA ALA A 112 8.67 -7.84 12.64
C ALA A 112 8.59 -9.06 13.57
N THR A 113 8.12 -10.20 13.06
CA THR A 113 8.00 -11.45 13.83
C THR A 113 9.35 -11.94 14.33
N GLU A 114 10.40 -11.85 13.51
CA GLU A 114 11.75 -12.19 13.94
C GLU A 114 12.30 -11.21 14.99
N MET A 115 11.93 -9.92 14.91
CA MET A 115 12.29 -8.95 15.96
C MET A 115 11.56 -9.23 17.28
N VAL A 116 10.27 -9.56 17.24
CA VAL A 116 9.50 -9.99 18.41
C VAL A 116 10.18 -11.20 19.05
N LYS A 117 10.53 -12.22 18.25
CA LYS A 117 11.18 -13.42 18.74
C LYS A 117 12.54 -13.12 19.38
N ALA A 118 13.33 -12.22 18.80
CA ALA A 118 14.62 -11.83 19.36
C ALA A 118 14.47 -11.09 20.70
N VAL A 119 13.51 -10.16 20.80
CA VAL A 119 13.28 -9.35 22.02
C VAL A 119 12.61 -10.19 23.12
N MET A 120 11.54 -10.91 22.77
CA MET A 120 10.65 -11.57 23.73
C MET A 120 11.03 -13.02 24.02
N GLY A 121 11.79 -13.66 23.13
CA GLY A 121 12.02 -15.11 23.12
C GLY A 121 10.81 -15.92 22.64
N ASP A 122 9.74 -15.25 22.21
CA ASP A 122 8.47 -15.84 21.81
C ASP A 122 7.77 -14.91 20.80
N ALA A 123 7.57 -15.40 19.58
CA ALA A 123 6.96 -14.65 18.48
C ALA A 123 5.48 -14.30 18.72
N THR A 124 4.81 -14.96 19.68
CA THR A 124 3.39 -14.71 19.98
C THR A 124 3.17 -13.53 20.92
N LYS A 125 4.24 -13.02 21.56
CA LYS A 125 4.17 -11.91 22.52
C LYS A 125 4.17 -10.55 21.84
N VAL A 126 3.26 -10.37 20.90
CA VAL A 126 3.13 -9.16 20.08
C VAL A 126 1.69 -8.66 20.06
N ARG A 127 1.53 -7.34 20.07
CA ARG A 127 0.29 -6.63 19.76
C ARG A 127 0.49 -5.89 18.44
N TRP A 128 -0.12 -6.41 17.38
CA TRP A 128 -0.13 -5.76 16.07
C TRP A 128 -1.06 -4.55 16.08
N VAL A 129 -0.57 -3.41 15.61
CA VAL A 129 -1.32 -2.16 15.53
C VAL A 129 -1.38 -1.72 14.07
N PRO A 130 -2.48 -2.01 13.35
CA PRO A 130 -2.68 -1.50 12.01
C PRO A 130 -2.67 0.02 11.98
N MET A 131 -1.97 0.59 11.00
CA MET A 131 -1.89 2.04 10.82
C MET A 131 -1.65 2.40 9.36
N THR A 132 -1.95 3.65 9.02
CA THR A 132 -1.64 4.31 7.75
C THR A 132 -0.20 4.85 7.74
N SER A 133 0.22 5.42 6.60
CA SER A 133 1.57 5.94 6.43
C SER A 133 1.83 7.19 7.27
N GLY A 134 0.82 8.05 7.41
CA GLY A 134 0.90 9.29 8.18
C GLY A 134 0.82 9.10 9.70
N GLU A 135 0.48 7.92 10.18
CA GLU A 135 0.37 7.64 11.62
C GLU A 135 1.68 7.11 12.23
N ARG A 136 2.68 6.75 11.43
CA ARG A 136 3.88 6.01 11.88
C ARG A 136 4.67 6.76 12.96
N GLU A 137 5.08 8.00 12.67
CA GLU A 137 5.86 8.82 13.59
C GLU A 137 5.04 9.20 14.84
N THR A 138 3.77 9.58 14.66
CA THR A 138 2.88 9.96 15.76
C THR A 138 2.59 8.78 16.70
N ALA A 139 2.41 7.57 16.16
CA ALA A 139 2.18 6.38 16.98
C ALA A 139 3.38 6.06 17.88
N LEU A 140 4.61 6.34 17.45
CA LEU A 140 5.80 6.22 18.28
C LEU A 140 5.91 7.36 19.29
N ALA A 141 5.59 8.59 18.89
CA ALA A 141 5.64 9.75 19.77
C ALA A 141 4.60 9.68 20.91
N GLU A 142 3.46 9.04 20.67
CA GLU A 142 2.35 8.87 21.63
C GLU A 142 2.40 7.54 22.41
N ASP A 143 3.52 6.79 22.34
CA ASP A 143 3.68 5.49 23.01
C ASP A 143 2.60 4.44 22.63
N ARG A 144 1.95 4.61 21.45
CA ARG A 144 0.95 3.65 20.97
C ARG A 144 1.59 2.33 20.50
N VAL A 145 2.84 2.40 20.06
CA VAL A 145 3.66 1.28 19.60
C VAL A 145 5.11 1.44 20.05
N ASP A 146 5.79 0.33 20.30
CA ASP A 146 7.22 0.30 20.67
C ASP A 146 8.13 0.41 19.42
N MET A 147 7.68 -0.13 18.28
CA MET A 147 8.36 0.00 17.00
C MET A 147 7.39 0.00 15.82
N VAL A 148 7.84 0.46 14.66
CA VAL A 148 7.11 0.43 13.39
C VAL A 148 7.91 -0.34 12.35
N VAL A 149 7.27 -1.34 11.73
CA VAL A 149 7.78 -2.12 10.59
C VAL A 149 6.74 -2.04 9.48
N ARG A 150 6.84 -0.98 8.66
CA ARG A 150 5.83 -0.60 7.66
C ARG A 150 6.42 0.29 6.56
N THR A 151 7.19 -0.32 5.66
CA THR A 151 7.79 0.33 4.47
C THR A 151 8.27 1.77 4.73
N MET A 152 9.03 1.96 5.81
CA MET A 152 9.37 3.28 6.32
C MET A 152 10.75 3.69 5.86
N SER A 153 10.80 4.54 4.84
CA SER A 153 12.06 5.09 4.33
C SER A 153 12.80 5.88 5.41
N ILE A 154 14.09 5.62 5.55
CA ILE A 154 14.98 6.30 6.48
C ILE A 154 15.39 7.64 5.86
N THR A 155 15.00 8.75 6.48
CA THR A 155 15.34 10.10 6.02
C THR A 155 15.90 10.94 7.17
N CYS A 156 16.70 11.97 6.87
CA CYS A 156 17.22 12.89 7.88
C CYS A 156 16.10 13.58 8.66
N GLU A 157 15.05 14.03 7.98
CA GLU A 157 13.88 14.64 8.62
C GLU A 157 13.19 13.68 9.60
N ARG A 158 13.03 12.41 9.24
CA ARG A 158 12.42 11.42 10.14
C ARG A 158 13.33 11.11 11.33
N TRP A 159 14.65 11.10 11.16
CA TRP A 159 15.59 10.96 12.28
C TRP A 159 15.46 12.08 13.34
N GLU A 160 14.88 13.24 13.02
CA GLU A 160 14.58 14.26 14.03
C GLU A 160 13.42 13.85 14.95
N LYS A 161 12.52 12.99 14.46
CA LYS A 161 11.26 12.61 15.11
C LYS A 161 11.29 11.21 15.72
N VAL A 162 12.11 10.31 15.16
CA VAL A 162 12.21 8.89 15.56
C VAL A 162 13.68 8.45 15.57
N GLU A 163 13.95 7.26 16.10
CA GLU A 163 15.19 6.52 15.81
C GLU A 163 14.94 5.43 14.78
N PHE A 164 15.95 5.04 14.00
CA PHE A 164 15.86 3.92 13.05
C PHE A 164 16.86 2.81 13.32
N SER A 165 16.50 1.59 12.90
CA SER A 165 17.43 0.50 12.68
C SER A 165 18.36 0.77 11.49
N THR A 166 19.29 -0.14 11.24
CA THR A 166 19.94 -0.26 9.92
C THR A 166 18.89 -0.60 8.85
N GLU A 167 19.23 -0.35 7.59
CA GLU A 167 18.39 -0.71 6.45
C GLU A 167 18.07 -2.22 6.46
N TYR A 168 16.79 -2.57 6.29
CA TYR A 168 16.35 -3.96 6.12
C TYR A 168 15.87 -4.25 4.68
N TYR A 169 15.65 -3.23 3.87
CA TYR A 169 15.28 -3.37 2.47
C TYR A 169 15.64 -2.10 1.69
N HIS A 170 16.10 -2.26 0.45
CA HIS A 170 16.44 -1.15 -0.44
C HIS A 170 15.42 -1.09 -1.59
N ALA A 171 14.47 -0.17 -1.51
CA ALA A 171 13.42 0.01 -2.51
C ALA A 171 13.70 1.21 -3.43
N GLY A 172 12.92 1.33 -4.49
CA GLY A 172 12.91 2.52 -5.34
C GLY A 172 11.51 2.81 -5.87
N GLN A 173 11.16 4.09 -5.97
CA GLN A 173 9.84 4.47 -6.49
C GLN A 173 9.77 4.31 -8.01
N ARG A 174 8.68 3.70 -8.47
CA ARG A 174 8.36 3.47 -9.89
C ARG A 174 6.91 3.86 -10.15
N LEU A 175 6.36 3.48 -11.31
CA LEU A 175 4.94 3.68 -11.60
C LEU A 175 4.24 2.35 -11.83
N LEU A 176 3.00 2.28 -11.38
CA LEU A 176 2.03 1.27 -11.76
C LEU A 176 0.98 1.92 -12.64
N VAL A 177 0.75 1.30 -13.80
CA VAL A 177 -0.18 1.79 -14.82
C VAL A 177 -1.00 0.62 -15.37
N THR A 178 -2.09 0.92 -16.07
CA THR A 178 -2.80 -0.10 -16.84
C THR A 178 -1.92 -0.57 -18.01
N LYS A 179 -2.03 -1.85 -18.39
CA LYS A 179 -1.29 -2.41 -19.54
C LYS A 179 -1.58 -1.71 -20.87
N GLU A 180 -2.71 -1.04 -20.98
CA GLU A 180 -3.18 -0.36 -22.19
C GLU A 180 -2.82 1.15 -22.22
N SER A 181 -2.30 1.71 -21.12
CA SER A 181 -2.04 3.15 -20.99
C SER A 181 -1.01 3.72 -21.97
N GLY A 182 -0.04 2.90 -22.39
CA GLY A 182 1.11 3.37 -23.18
C GLY A 182 2.12 4.23 -22.40
N ILE A 183 1.92 4.46 -21.11
CA ILE A 183 2.83 5.22 -20.25
C ILE A 183 4.05 4.34 -19.93
N ALA A 184 5.26 4.82 -20.22
CA ALA A 184 6.49 4.09 -19.92
C ALA A 184 7.24 4.62 -18.69
N GLY A 185 6.90 5.80 -18.19
CA GLY A 185 7.51 6.39 -16.99
C GLY A 185 7.00 7.80 -16.67
N LEU A 186 7.35 8.31 -15.49
CA LEU A 186 6.82 9.59 -14.96
C LEU A 186 7.23 10.80 -15.80
N ALA A 187 8.44 10.77 -16.37
CA ALA A 187 8.96 11.86 -17.20
C ALA A 187 8.22 12.02 -18.54
N GLU A 188 7.45 11.02 -18.97
CA GLU A 188 6.71 11.03 -20.22
C GLU A 188 5.24 11.46 -20.04
N MET A 189 4.79 11.59 -18.79
CA MET A 189 3.42 11.97 -18.48
C MET A 189 3.19 13.47 -18.70
N THR A 190 1.97 13.81 -19.11
CA THR A 190 1.53 15.19 -19.39
C THR A 190 0.78 15.81 -18.21
N GLY A 191 0.73 17.14 -18.14
CA GLY A 191 0.17 17.84 -16.98
C GLY A 191 -1.35 17.72 -16.75
N ASP A 192 -2.08 17.09 -17.67
CA ASP A 192 -3.48 16.68 -17.50
C ASP A 192 -3.63 15.29 -16.85
N GLN A 193 -2.53 14.55 -16.69
CA GLN A 193 -2.54 13.23 -16.07
C GLN A 193 -2.33 13.32 -14.56
N GLN A 194 -3.03 12.44 -13.84
CA GLN A 194 -3.03 12.38 -12.39
C GLN A 194 -2.26 11.15 -11.89
N VAL A 195 -1.46 11.34 -10.85
CA VAL A 195 -0.65 10.27 -10.25
C VAL A 195 -0.98 10.13 -8.79
N CYS A 196 -1.55 9.00 -8.40
CA CYS A 196 -1.86 8.74 -7.00
C CYS A 196 -0.62 8.30 -6.19
N THR A 197 -0.52 8.78 -4.96
CA THR A 197 0.45 8.32 -3.97
C THR A 197 -0.06 8.50 -2.53
N GLY A 198 0.73 8.19 -1.50
CA GLY A 198 0.31 8.40 -0.11
C GLY A 198 0.63 9.79 0.43
N ALA A 199 -0.29 10.39 1.18
CA ALA A 199 -0.22 11.78 1.67
C ALA A 199 1.01 12.09 2.55
N SER A 200 1.50 11.12 3.32
CA SER A 200 2.69 11.28 4.18
C SER A 200 3.84 10.35 3.75
N SER A 201 3.96 10.16 2.44
CA SER A 201 5.08 9.43 1.82
C SER A 201 6.14 10.41 1.29
N THR A 202 7.33 9.89 0.99
CA THR A 202 8.38 10.62 0.26
C THR A 202 7.98 10.88 -1.19
N SER A 203 6.99 10.16 -1.72
CA SER A 203 6.63 10.14 -3.13
C SER A 203 6.10 11.46 -3.66
N VAL A 204 5.35 12.24 -2.87
CA VAL A 204 4.76 13.51 -3.32
C VAL A 204 5.85 14.47 -3.84
N GLY A 205 6.89 14.68 -3.03
CA GLY A 205 8.02 15.52 -3.41
C GLY A 205 8.88 14.91 -4.51
N ASN A 206 9.07 13.58 -4.51
CA ASN A 206 9.85 12.89 -5.53
C ASN A 206 9.17 12.95 -6.91
N ILE A 207 7.84 12.85 -6.97
CA ILE A 207 7.06 12.99 -8.20
C ILE A 207 7.29 14.39 -8.80
N ALA A 208 7.09 15.43 -8.00
CA ALA A 208 7.27 16.81 -8.43
C ALA A 208 8.73 17.13 -8.85
N ALA A 209 9.72 16.49 -8.22
CA ALA A 209 11.12 16.64 -8.59
C ALA A 209 11.46 16.02 -9.95
N VAL A 210 10.76 14.96 -10.36
CA VAL A 210 10.94 14.30 -11.66
C VAL A 210 10.13 15.00 -12.75
N ASN A 211 8.85 15.29 -12.48
CA ASN A 211 7.95 15.94 -13.42
C ASN A 211 6.96 16.85 -12.67
N ALA A 212 7.26 18.15 -12.66
CA ALA A 212 6.45 19.15 -11.98
C ALA A 212 5.12 19.49 -12.69
N GLU A 213 4.89 18.99 -13.90
CA GLU A 213 3.63 19.21 -14.63
C GLU A 213 2.53 18.25 -14.16
N VAL A 214 2.93 17.04 -13.74
CA VAL A 214 2.01 15.99 -13.27
C VAL A 214 1.34 16.40 -11.97
N GLN A 215 0.04 16.10 -11.87
CA GLN A 215 -0.75 16.41 -10.68
C GLN A 215 -0.73 15.21 -9.71
N PRO A 216 -0.04 15.31 -8.56
CA PRO A 216 -0.15 14.28 -7.53
C PRO A 216 -1.55 14.30 -6.91
N VAL A 217 -2.10 13.10 -6.69
CA VAL A 217 -3.29 12.86 -5.87
C VAL A 217 -2.85 12.07 -4.66
N THR A 218 -3.25 12.45 -3.46
CA THR A 218 -2.84 11.74 -2.26
C THR A 218 -3.99 11.05 -1.54
N VAL A 219 -3.68 9.90 -0.97
CA VAL A 219 -4.59 9.11 -0.14
C VAL A 219 -3.94 8.74 1.20
N PRO A 220 -4.73 8.45 2.25
CA PRO A 220 -4.18 7.97 3.52
C PRO A 220 -3.61 6.55 3.45
N ASP A 221 -4.28 5.63 2.75
CA ASP A 221 -3.88 4.23 2.56
C ASP A 221 -3.53 3.94 1.10
N PHE A 222 -2.40 3.30 0.85
CA PHE A 222 -1.91 3.08 -0.52
C PHE A 222 -2.88 2.27 -1.38
N ASN A 223 -3.68 1.37 -0.81
CA ASN A 223 -4.64 0.59 -1.59
C ASN A 223 -5.76 1.45 -2.18
N ASP A 224 -6.03 2.63 -1.61
CA ASP A 224 -6.99 3.56 -2.21
C ASP A 224 -6.48 4.05 -3.58
N CYS A 225 -5.15 4.15 -3.78
CA CYS A 225 -4.60 4.44 -5.10
C CYS A 225 -4.88 3.33 -6.13
N LEU A 226 -4.85 2.07 -5.71
CA LEU A 226 -5.20 0.95 -6.60
C LEU A 226 -6.68 1.06 -7.02
N VAL A 227 -7.57 1.38 -6.09
CA VAL A 227 -8.99 1.59 -6.39
C VAL A 227 -9.18 2.77 -7.35
N LEU A 228 -8.51 3.90 -7.11
CA LEU A 228 -8.60 5.07 -7.98
C LEU A 228 -8.10 4.77 -9.40
N LEU A 229 -7.00 4.01 -9.54
CA LEU A 229 -6.49 3.58 -10.84
C LEU A 229 -7.48 2.64 -11.56
N GLN A 230 -8.06 1.68 -10.83
CA GLN A 230 -9.08 0.76 -11.36
C GLN A 230 -10.35 1.47 -11.83
N GLN A 231 -10.71 2.56 -11.14
CA GLN A 231 -11.85 3.41 -11.51
C GLN A 231 -11.52 4.40 -12.64
N GLY A 232 -10.26 4.47 -13.09
CA GLY A 232 -9.81 5.48 -14.06
C GLY A 232 -9.86 6.90 -13.53
N THR A 233 -9.87 7.08 -12.20
CA THR A 233 -9.81 8.41 -11.55
C THR A 233 -8.39 8.97 -11.55
N VAL A 234 -7.38 8.12 -11.65
CA VAL A 234 -5.98 8.51 -11.85
C VAL A 234 -5.36 7.68 -12.97
N ASP A 235 -4.31 8.19 -13.60
CA ASP A 235 -3.64 7.55 -14.74
C ASP A 235 -2.53 6.58 -14.29
N ALA A 236 -1.94 6.83 -13.12
CA ALA A 236 -0.90 6.00 -12.55
C ALA A 236 -0.89 6.04 -11.01
N VAL A 237 -0.20 5.07 -10.41
CA VAL A 237 0.22 5.12 -9.01
C VAL A 237 1.75 5.22 -8.97
N ALA A 238 2.30 6.16 -8.20
CA ALA A 238 3.73 6.30 -8.03
C ALA A 238 4.14 6.12 -6.57
N ILE A 239 4.78 4.99 -6.30
CA ILE A 239 5.32 4.61 -4.99
C ILE A 239 6.36 3.50 -5.17
N ASP A 240 6.89 3.02 -4.06
CA ASP A 240 7.95 2.03 -3.97
C ASP A 240 7.57 0.74 -4.71
N ASP A 241 8.54 0.20 -5.46
CA ASP A 241 8.41 -0.99 -6.30
C ASP A 241 7.83 -2.21 -5.57
N THR A 242 8.18 -2.43 -4.31
CA THR A 242 7.61 -3.51 -3.46
C THR A 242 6.10 -3.41 -3.31
N ILE A 243 5.59 -2.20 -3.07
CA ILE A 243 4.16 -1.91 -2.89
C ILE A 243 3.46 -2.08 -4.25
N LEU A 244 4.05 -1.55 -5.32
CA LEU A 244 3.52 -1.67 -6.67
C LEU A 244 3.47 -3.12 -7.15
N ALA A 245 4.46 -3.93 -6.81
CA ALA A 245 4.46 -5.36 -7.11
C ALA A 245 3.28 -6.07 -6.41
N GLY A 246 3.00 -5.72 -5.15
CA GLY A 246 1.84 -6.22 -4.43
C GLY A 246 0.51 -5.86 -5.10
N MET A 247 0.39 -4.62 -5.60
CA MET A 247 -0.78 -4.18 -6.36
C MET A 247 -0.91 -4.88 -7.71
N ALA A 248 0.19 -5.09 -8.44
CA ALA A 248 0.19 -5.81 -9.71
C ALA A 248 -0.15 -7.31 -9.56
N VAL A 249 0.16 -7.91 -8.41
CA VAL A 249 -0.30 -9.27 -8.05
C VAL A 249 -1.82 -9.28 -7.83
N GLN A 250 -2.37 -8.24 -7.18
CA GLN A 250 -3.81 -8.12 -6.95
C GLN A 250 -4.60 -7.86 -8.24
N ASP A 251 -4.03 -7.08 -9.16
CA ASP A 251 -4.65 -6.75 -10.44
C ASP A 251 -3.73 -7.06 -11.64
N PRO A 252 -3.91 -8.23 -12.28
CA PRO A 252 -3.12 -8.63 -13.43
C PRO A 252 -3.31 -7.78 -14.69
N THR A 253 -4.23 -6.81 -14.71
CA THR A 253 -4.39 -5.85 -15.82
C THR A 253 -3.39 -4.70 -15.74
N LEU A 254 -2.70 -4.57 -14.61
CA LEU A 254 -1.72 -3.53 -14.34
C LEU A 254 -0.29 -4.04 -14.60
N GLN A 255 0.64 -3.10 -14.71
CA GLN A 255 2.07 -3.38 -14.84
C GLN A 255 2.91 -2.27 -14.20
N VAL A 256 4.05 -2.66 -13.64
CA VAL A 256 5.05 -1.71 -13.13
C VAL A 256 5.96 -1.28 -14.29
N VAL A 257 6.13 0.02 -14.47
CA VAL A 257 6.88 0.64 -15.58
C VAL A 257 7.86 1.70 -15.06
N GLY A 258 8.74 2.16 -15.94
CA GLY A 258 9.77 3.16 -15.65
C GLY A 258 10.93 2.60 -14.84
N GLU A 259 12.07 3.28 -14.89
CA GLU A 259 13.18 3.03 -13.96
C GLU A 259 12.83 3.59 -12.57
N ALA A 260 13.52 3.11 -11.53
CA ALA A 260 13.40 3.71 -10.21
C ALA A 260 13.87 5.17 -10.24
N PHE A 261 13.05 6.09 -9.75
CA PHE A 261 13.34 7.53 -9.75
C PHE A 261 13.71 8.09 -8.36
N SER A 262 13.64 7.25 -7.33
CA SER A 262 14.11 7.57 -5.98
C SER A 262 14.82 6.37 -5.36
N VAL A 263 15.49 6.61 -4.23
CA VAL A 263 16.05 5.58 -3.35
C VAL A 263 15.28 5.60 -2.05
N GLU A 264 14.69 4.46 -1.69
CA GLU A 264 13.84 4.30 -0.51
C GLU A 264 14.38 3.18 0.38
N SER A 265 15.33 3.52 1.25
CA SER A 265 15.91 2.59 2.22
C SER A 265 14.98 2.39 3.41
N TYR A 266 14.42 1.19 3.60
CA TYR A 266 13.51 0.92 4.71
C TYR A 266 14.24 0.61 6.01
N GLY A 267 13.74 1.18 7.10
CA GLY A 267 14.20 0.93 8.46
C GLY A 267 13.04 0.64 9.41
N ILE A 268 13.35 -0.07 10.50
CA ILE A 268 12.46 -0.24 11.63
C ILE A 268 12.58 1.03 12.48
N ALA A 269 11.46 1.70 12.74
CA ALA A 269 11.47 2.94 13.51
C ALA A 269 11.10 2.69 14.98
N PHE A 270 11.68 3.49 15.87
CA PHE A 270 11.49 3.46 17.33
C PHE A 270 11.20 4.87 17.84
N GLN A 271 10.62 4.97 19.03
CA GLN A 271 10.44 6.25 19.69
C GLN A 271 11.78 6.99 19.83
N LYS A 272 11.75 8.31 19.62
CA LYS A 272 12.93 9.17 19.75
C LYS A 272 13.61 8.96 21.11
N GLY A 273 14.92 8.76 21.10
CA GLY A 273 15.70 8.50 22.32
C GLY A 273 15.76 7.03 22.76
N ASN A 274 14.94 6.12 22.22
CA ASN A 274 15.00 4.69 22.55
C ASN A 274 16.13 3.97 21.77
N THR A 275 17.36 4.38 22.05
CA THR A 275 18.54 3.86 21.34
C THR A 275 18.88 2.42 21.71
N ASP A 276 18.58 1.98 22.94
CA ASP A 276 18.87 0.60 23.38
C ASP A 276 18.04 -0.43 22.60
N LEU A 277 16.75 -0.14 22.38
CA LEU A 277 15.91 -0.99 21.53
C LEU A 277 16.43 -1.02 20.08
N ALA A 278 16.80 0.14 19.53
CA ALA A 278 17.36 0.24 18.18
C ALA A 278 18.66 -0.57 18.03
N ARG A 279 19.58 -0.49 19.00
CA ARG A 279 20.82 -1.28 19.02
C ARG A 279 20.54 -2.77 19.06
N PHE A 280 19.66 -3.20 19.96
CA PHE A 280 19.32 -4.61 20.09
C PHE A 280 18.71 -5.15 18.78
N VAL A 281 17.77 -4.40 18.20
CA VAL A 281 17.15 -4.74 16.92
C VAL A 281 18.18 -4.77 15.78
N ASN A 282 19.15 -3.86 15.73
CA ASN A 282 20.23 -3.92 14.75
C ASN A 282 21.05 -5.21 14.84
N GLY A 283 21.32 -5.70 16.06
CA GLY A 283 21.97 -7.00 16.27
C GLY A 283 21.12 -8.17 15.79
N ALA A 284 19.82 -8.14 16.09
CA ALA A 284 18.88 -9.17 15.67
C ALA A 284 18.67 -9.21 14.14
N LEU A 285 18.57 -8.04 13.51
CA LEU A 285 18.46 -7.89 12.07
C LEU A 285 19.74 -8.36 11.36
N ALA A 286 20.91 -7.98 11.85
CA ALA A 286 22.18 -8.48 11.32
C ALA A 286 22.28 -10.02 11.41
N ALA A 287 21.81 -10.62 12.51
CA ALA A 287 21.76 -12.07 12.64
C ALA A 287 20.78 -12.72 11.64
N MET A 288 19.59 -12.14 11.46
CA MET A 288 18.58 -12.61 10.49
C MET A 288 19.08 -12.55 9.04
N ILE A 289 19.84 -11.53 8.70
CA ILE A 289 20.50 -11.41 7.39
C ILE A 289 21.58 -12.48 7.25
N ALA A 290 22.47 -12.60 8.25
CA ALA A 290 23.62 -13.50 8.19
C ALA A 290 23.25 -14.99 8.18
N ASP A 291 22.14 -15.38 8.82
CA ASP A 291 21.68 -16.76 8.89
C ASP A 291 20.70 -17.16 7.77
N GLY A 292 20.39 -16.23 6.85
CA GLY A 292 19.59 -16.48 5.66
C GLY A 292 18.08 -16.42 5.86
N ARG A 293 17.58 -16.18 7.08
CA ARG A 293 16.14 -15.98 7.32
C ARG A 293 15.58 -14.79 6.54
N TRP A 294 16.36 -13.71 6.42
CA TRP A 294 15.97 -12.56 5.60
C TRP A 294 15.81 -12.94 4.12
N GLN A 295 16.78 -13.67 3.56
CA GLN A 295 16.74 -14.11 2.17
C GLN A 295 15.54 -15.02 1.92
N ALA A 296 15.24 -15.93 2.86
CA ALA A 296 14.08 -16.80 2.75
C ALA A 296 12.76 -16.02 2.69
N SER A 297 12.62 -14.96 3.49
CA SER A 297 11.44 -14.08 3.43
C SER A 297 11.39 -13.28 2.12
N TYR A 298 12.54 -12.79 1.63
CA TYR A 298 12.60 -12.12 0.32
C TYR A 298 12.17 -13.05 -0.82
N ASP A 299 12.67 -14.29 -0.82
CA ASP A 299 12.37 -15.28 -1.85
C ASP A 299 10.88 -15.67 -1.86
N GLU A 300 10.27 -15.77 -0.68
CA GLU A 300 8.84 -16.05 -0.52
C GLU A 300 7.96 -14.91 -1.05
N TRP A 301 8.27 -13.67 -0.67
CA TRP A 301 7.34 -12.55 -0.88
C TRP A 301 7.65 -11.69 -2.11
N LEU A 302 8.93 -11.49 -2.45
CA LEU A 302 9.34 -10.37 -3.31
C LEU A 302 10.12 -10.80 -4.56
N ALA A 303 10.93 -11.87 -4.50
CA ALA A 303 11.79 -12.27 -5.63
C ALA A 303 10.99 -12.52 -6.93
N GLY A 304 9.87 -13.25 -6.83
CA GLY A 304 8.99 -13.54 -7.95
C GLY A 304 8.30 -12.28 -8.50
N PRO A 305 7.53 -11.55 -7.67
CA PRO A 305 6.81 -10.35 -8.10
C PRO A 305 7.69 -9.22 -8.64
N LEU A 306 8.89 -9.03 -8.08
CA LEU A 306 9.84 -8.01 -8.57
C LEU A 306 10.67 -8.48 -9.77
N ALA A 307 10.78 -9.79 -9.98
CA ALA A 307 11.66 -10.41 -10.96
C ALA A 307 13.12 -9.89 -10.88
N ALA A 308 13.57 -9.61 -9.67
CA ALA A 308 14.88 -9.03 -9.37
C ALA A 308 15.56 -9.80 -8.24
N GLU A 309 16.89 -9.73 -8.21
CA GLU A 309 17.64 -10.11 -7.02
C GLU A 309 17.58 -8.97 -6.01
N ALA A 310 17.58 -9.33 -4.72
CA ALA A 310 17.59 -8.34 -3.67
C ALA A 310 18.90 -7.53 -3.71
N ALA A 311 18.78 -6.20 -3.60
CA ALA A 311 19.95 -5.35 -3.52
C ALA A 311 20.76 -5.66 -2.25
N ALA A 312 22.09 -5.54 -2.36
CA ALA A 312 22.98 -5.76 -1.22
C ALA A 312 22.75 -4.69 -0.15
N LEU A 313 22.30 -5.11 1.02
CA LEU A 313 22.13 -4.23 2.18
C LEU A 313 23.50 -3.83 2.73
N THR A 314 23.72 -2.53 2.91
CA THR A 314 24.95 -2.02 3.52
C THR A 314 24.68 -1.58 4.94
N THR A 315 25.29 -2.27 5.91
CA THR A 315 25.22 -1.87 7.32
C THR A 315 26.21 -0.74 7.61
N LYS A 316 25.71 0.37 8.17
CA LYS A 316 26.51 1.49 8.62
C LYS A 316 26.12 1.91 10.03
N TYR A 317 27.12 2.27 10.84
CA TYR A 317 26.92 2.75 12.20
C TYR A 317 27.46 4.16 12.39
N ARG A 318 26.77 4.96 13.20
CA ARG A 318 27.12 6.35 13.53
C ARG A 318 28.00 6.49 14.77
N ASP A 319 28.29 5.38 15.46
CA ASP A 319 29.02 5.32 16.73
C ASP A 319 29.87 4.06 16.91
#